data_AF-A0A2N9HK56-F1
#
_entry.id   AF-A0A2N9HK56-F1
#
_cell.length_a   1.000
_cell.length_b   1.000
_cell.length_c   1.000
_cell.angle_alpha   90.00
_cell.angle_beta   90.00
_cell.angle_gamma   90.00
#
_symmetry.space_group_name_H-M   'P 1'
#
loop_
_entity.id
_entity.type
_entity.pdbx_description
1 polymer ?
#
loop_
_entity_poly.entity_id
_entity_poly.type
_entity_poly.pdbx_seq_one_letter_code
_entity_poly.pdbx_strand_id
1 'polypeptide(L)'
;MFMHLDVMVTKDFELKEGDKFAMVLAPTLNLDGTPDTGYYTQGNRQSLADRFDYVMYGKLYRIADGSGRGTKAEINVSFGGLLMMLRGDPSHCNKFELDQRLYVLMRKV
;
A
#
# COMPACT_ATOMS: atom_id res chain seq x y z
N MET A 1 2.08 14.38 -4.02
CA MET A 1 1.13 13.34 -3.59
C MET A 1 0.97 13.48 -2.08
N PHE A 2 -0.23 13.31 -1.53
CA PHE A 2 -0.51 13.42 -0.10
C PHE A 2 -1.03 12.08 0.41
N MET A 3 -0.64 11.68 1.61
CA MET A 3 -1.00 10.40 2.20
C MET A 3 -1.28 10.54 3.69
N HIS A 4 -2.35 9.89 4.16
CA HIS A 4 -2.52 9.50 5.56
C HIS A 4 -2.50 7.98 5.63
N LEU A 5 -1.74 7.43 6.57
CA LEU A 5 -1.57 5.99 6.74
C LEU A 5 -1.49 5.68 8.24
N ASP A 6 -2.37 4.81 8.70
CA ASP A 6 -2.25 4.19 10.01
C ASP A 6 -1.14 3.14 9.97
N VAL A 7 -0.21 3.22 10.92
CA VAL A 7 0.92 2.29 11.01
C VAL A 7 0.97 1.72 12.41
N MET A 8 0.99 0.40 12.51
CA MET A 8 1.20 -0.28 13.79
C MET A 8 2.66 -0.15 14.21
N VAL A 9 2.90 0.52 15.34
CA VAL A 9 4.22 0.58 15.97
C VAL A 9 4.54 -0.77 16.59
N THR A 10 5.73 -1.29 16.30
CA THR A 10 6.25 -2.55 16.85
C THR A 10 7.64 -2.31 17.44
N LYS A 11 8.21 -3.33 18.08
CA LYS A 11 9.59 -3.26 18.60
C LYS A 11 10.62 -3.06 17.49
N ASP A 12 10.36 -3.63 16.32
CA ASP A 12 11.30 -3.65 15.19
C ASP A 12 10.98 -2.58 14.14
N PHE A 13 9.81 -1.93 14.22
CA PHE A 13 9.40 -0.86 13.30
C PHE A 13 8.65 0.28 14.02
N GLU A 14 9.27 1.45 14.05
CA GLU A 14 8.74 2.70 14.62
C GLU A 14 9.10 3.86 13.69
N LEU A 15 8.15 4.72 13.30
CA LEU A 15 8.43 5.93 12.52
C LEU A 15 8.31 7.16 13.43
N LYS A 16 9.33 8.03 13.40
CA LYS A 16 9.37 9.29 14.14
C LYS A 16 9.22 10.48 13.21
N GLU A 17 8.85 11.62 13.77
CA GLU A 17 8.79 12.86 13.01
C GLU A 17 10.15 13.18 12.38
N GLY A 18 10.16 13.45 11.07
CA GLY A 18 11.37 13.70 10.30
C GLY A 18 12.01 12.45 9.68
N ASP A 19 11.59 11.24 10.05
CA ASP A 19 12.08 10.01 9.43
C ASP A 19 11.72 9.98 7.93
N LYS A 20 12.64 9.44 7.15
CA LYS A 20 12.43 9.15 5.73
C LYS A 20 12.26 7.66 5.54
N PHE A 21 11.34 7.28 4.69
CA PHE A 21 11.08 5.88 4.35
C PHE A 21 10.76 5.75 2.86
N ALA A 22 11.05 4.58 2.31
CA ALA A 22 10.58 4.18 1.01
C ALA A 22 9.31 3.33 1.18
N MET A 23 8.28 3.62 0.37
CA MET A 23 7.01 2.91 0.40
C MET A 23 6.65 2.42 -1.00
N VAL A 24 6.14 1.20 -1.08
CA VAL A 24 5.61 0.59 -2.30
C VAL A 24 4.19 0.09 -2.05
N LEU A 25 3.30 0.37 -3.00
CA LEU A 25 2.00 -0.31 -3.13
C LEU A 25 2.11 -1.37 -4.21
N ALA A 26 1.82 -2.63 -3.87
CA ALA A 26 1.95 -3.77 -4.78
C ALA A 26 0.70 -4.65 -4.76
N PRO A 27 0.22 -5.15 -5.92
CA PRO A 27 -0.90 -6.11 -5.96
C PRO A 27 -0.48 -7.56 -5.70
N THR A 28 0.83 -7.84 -5.65
CA THR A 28 1.40 -9.17 -5.42
C THR A 28 2.77 -9.06 -4.76
N LEU A 29 3.16 -10.08 -3.98
CA LEU A 29 4.51 -10.24 -3.43
C LEU A 29 5.41 -11.10 -4.32
N ASN A 30 4.87 -11.70 -5.38
CA ASN A 30 5.64 -12.54 -6.29
C ASN A 30 6.61 -11.66 -7.12
N LEU A 31 7.89 -12.00 -7.08
CA LEU A 31 8.95 -11.24 -7.76
C LEU A 31 8.82 -11.24 -9.29
N ASP A 32 8.17 -12.25 -9.85
CA ASP A 32 7.88 -12.39 -11.28
C ASP A 32 6.61 -11.63 -11.72
N GLY A 33 5.90 -11.00 -10.78
CA GLY A 33 4.66 -10.26 -11.06
C GLY A 33 3.42 -11.15 -11.23
N THR A 34 3.52 -12.45 -10.98
CA THR A 34 2.34 -13.33 -11.01
C THR A 34 1.30 -12.90 -9.96
N PRO A 35 -0.01 -12.92 -10.28
CA PRO A 35 -1.06 -12.46 -9.36
C PRO A 35 -1.03 -13.17 -8.00
N ASP A 36 -1.42 -12.44 -6.95
CA ASP A 36 -1.62 -13.03 -5.62
C ASP A 36 -2.79 -14.02 -5.65
N THR A 37 -2.60 -15.18 -5.02
CA THR A 37 -3.64 -16.22 -4.95
C THR A 37 -4.67 -15.94 -3.85
N GLY A 38 -4.39 -14.97 -2.97
CA GLY A 38 -5.20 -14.66 -1.80
C GLY A 38 -5.00 -15.60 -0.62
N TYR A 39 -4.16 -16.63 -0.77
CA TYR A 39 -3.79 -17.56 0.29
C TYR A 39 -2.38 -17.27 0.76
N TYR A 40 -2.19 -17.23 2.09
CA TYR A 40 -0.87 -17.16 2.67
C TYR A 40 -0.20 -18.53 2.58
N THR A 41 0.71 -18.68 1.62
CA THR A 41 1.53 -19.90 1.48
C THR A 41 2.77 -19.77 2.34
N GLN A 42 2.83 -20.53 3.44
CA GLN A 42 4.05 -20.65 4.24
C GLN A 42 5.12 -21.42 3.45
N GLY A 43 6.27 -20.79 3.21
CA GLY A 43 7.41 -21.44 2.56
C GLY A 43 8.61 -20.49 2.44
N ASN A 44 9.81 -21.06 2.26
CA ASN A 44 11.07 -20.33 2.08
C ASN A 44 11.23 -19.68 0.69
N ARG A 45 10.13 -19.31 0.03
CA ARG A 45 10.20 -18.66 -1.28
C ARG A 45 10.52 -17.19 -1.08
N GLN A 46 11.59 -16.73 -1.71
CA GLN A 46 11.91 -15.30 -1.71
C GLN A 46 10.76 -14.49 -2.33
N SER A 47 10.45 -13.38 -1.70
CA SER A 47 9.34 -12.51 -2.05
C SER A 47 9.77 -11.04 -2.05
N LEU A 48 8.90 -10.17 -2.56
CA LEU A 48 9.12 -8.73 -2.50
C LEU A 48 9.23 -8.24 -1.05
N ALA A 49 8.52 -8.88 -0.11
CA ALA A 49 8.51 -8.54 1.31
C ALA A 49 9.90 -8.64 1.96
N ASP A 50 10.78 -9.53 1.51
CA ASP A 50 12.11 -9.74 2.09
C ASP A 50 13.04 -8.52 1.94
N ARG A 51 12.64 -7.52 1.15
CA ARG A 51 13.38 -6.28 0.91
C ARG A 51 12.89 -5.10 1.74
N PHE A 52 11.88 -5.32 2.59
CA PHE A 52 11.20 -4.29 3.36
C PHE A 52 11.09 -4.68 4.85
N ASP A 53 11.01 -3.67 5.71
CA ASP A 53 10.97 -3.85 7.16
C ASP A 53 9.54 -4.02 7.69
N TYR A 54 8.55 -3.58 6.92
CA TYR A 54 7.16 -3.55 7.32
C TYR A 54 6.23 -3.85 6.15
N VAL A 55 5.25 -4.74 6.38
CA VAL A 55 4.31 -5.21 5.36
C VAL A 55 2.89 -5.25 5.93
N MET A 56 1.94 -4.67 5.20
CA MET A 56 0.50 -4.81 5.47
C MET A 56 -0.22 -5.32 4.23
N TYR A 57 -1.28 -6.10 4.45
CA TYR A 57 -2.18 -6.60 3.40
C TYR A 57 -3.58 -6.07 3.62
N GLY A 58 -4.20 -5.57 2.55
CA GLY A 58 -5.48 -4.87 2.64
C GLY A 58 -6.26 -4.89 1.35
N LYS A 59 -7.42 -4.26 1.40
CA LYS A 59 -8.34 -4.15 0.26
C LYS A 59 -8.69 -2.69 0.01
N LEU A 60 -8.61 -2.29 -1.25
CA LEU A 60 -9.09 -1.00 -1.70
C LEU A 60 -10.62 -1.01 -1.65
N TYR A 61 -11.20 -0.11 -0.85
CA TYR A 61 -12.65 -0.09 -0.64
C TYR A 61 -13.33 1.18 -1.15
N ARG A 62 -12.57 2.20 -1.57
CA ARG A 62 -13.12 3.44 -2.12
C ARG A 62 -12.16 4.08 -3.10
N ILE A 63 -12.68 4.45 -4.27
CA ILE A 63 -12.04 5.34 -5.24
C ILE A 63 -12.97 6.55 -5.39
N ALA A 64 -12.40 7.74 -5.26
CA ALA A 64 -13.10 8.99 -5.55
C ALA A 64 -12.36 9.71 -6.67
N ASP A 65 -12.97 9.74 -7.84
CA ASP A 65 -12.48 10.53 -8.96
C ASP A 65 -12.80 11.99 -8.68
N GLY A 66 -11.74 12.81 -8.73
CA GLY A 66 -11.90 14.26 -8.69
C GLY A 66 -12.60 14.73 -9.96
N SER A 67 -13.92 14.77 -9.98
CA SER A 67 -14.71 15.23 -11.14
C SER A 67 -14.58 16.76 -11.31
N GLY A 68 -13.53 17.21 -12.00
CA GLY A 68 -13.25 18.63 -12.26
C GLY A 68 -11.84 18.89 -12.79
N ARG A 69 -11.62 20.00 -13.50
CA ARG A 69 -10.26 20.45 -13.88
C ARG A 69 -9.52 20.86 -12.60
N GLY A 70 -8.46 20.13 -12.25
CA GLY A 70 -7.62 20.41 -11.08
C GLY A 70 -7.97 19.64 -9.81
N THR A 71 -8.96 18.75 -9.84
CA THR A 71 -9.30 17.91 -8.67
C THR A 71 -8.45 16.66 -8.61
N LYS A 72 -7.82 16.45 -7.44
CA LYS A 72 -7.01 15.27 -7.13
C LYS A 72 -7.91 14.04 -6.94
N ALA A 73 -7.52 12.90 -7.50
CA ALA A 73 -8.13 11.62 -7.20
C ALA A 73 -7.71 11.14 -5.80
N GLU A 74 -8.59 10.37 -5.17
CA GLU A 74 -8.36 9.80 -3.84
C GLU A 74 -8.68 8.31 -3.85
N ILE A 75 -7.76 7.51 -3.32
CA ILE A 75 -7.99 6.08 -3.06
C ILE A 75 -7.91 5.82 -1.56
N ASN A 76 -8.80 4.99 -1.05
CA ASN A 76 -8.78 4.54 0.33
C ASN A 76 -8.67 3.02 0.41
N VAL A 77 -7.76 2.55 1.27
CA VAL A 77 -7.42 1.15 1.46
C VAL A 77 -7.52 0.82 2.93
N SER A 78 -8.07 -0.36 3.25
CA SER A 78 -8.12 -0.87 4.63
C SER A 78 -7.26 -2.12 4.77
N PHE A 79 -6.34 -2.09 5.72
CA PHE A 79 -5.42 -3.16 6.09
C PHE A 79 -5.88 -3.82 7.39
N GLY A 80 -7.03 -4.50 7.35
CA GLY A 80 -7.60 -5.16 8.54
C GLY A 80 -8.05 -4.18 9.64
N GLY A 81 -8.49 -2.98 9.27
CA GLY A 81 -8.92 -1.93 10.19
C GLY A 81 -7.98 -0.72 10.26
N LEU A 82 -6.71 -0.88 9.88
CA LEU A 82 -5.78 0.24 9.67
C LEU A 82 -6.09 0.90 8.33
N LEU A 83 -6.24 2.22 8.29
CA LEU A 83 -6.70 2.94 7.12
C LEU A 83 -5.55 3.65 6.41
N MET A 84 -5.66 3.71 5.08
CA MET A 84 -4.84 4.56 4.25
C MET A 84 -5.73 5.40 3.35
N MET A 85 -5.41 6.69 3.25
CA MET A 85 -5.92 7.61 2.25
C MET A 85 -4.74 8.13 1.43
N LEU A 86 -4.83 8.02 0.12
CA LEU A 86 -3.83 8.51 -0.81
C LEU A 86 -4.49 9.44 -1.82
N ARG A 87 -4.02 10.68 -1.87
CA ARG A 87 -4.57 11.73 -2.72
C ARG A 87 -3.53 12.31 -3.65
N GLY A 88 -3.81 12.29 -4.95
CA GLY A 88 -2.82 12.60 -5.96
C GLY A 88 -3.40 12.99 -7.31
N ASP A 89 -2.50 13.07 -8.29
CA ASP A 89 -2.89 13.24 -9.69
C ASP A 89 -3.69 12.01 -10.14
N PRO A 90 -4.84 12.19 -10.84
CA PRO A 90 -5.63 11.08 -11.35
C PRO A 90 -4.82 10.08 -12.19
N SER A 91 -3.82 10.53 -12.95
CA SER A 91 -2.98 9.64 -13.78
C SER A 91 -2.28 8.52 -13.00
N HIS A 92 -2.00 8.74 -11.70
CA HIS A 92 -1.42 7.73 -10.82
C HIS A 92 -2.49 6.83 -10.16
N CYS A 93 -3.71 7.33 -10.01
CA CYS A 93 -4.81 6.62 -9.35
C CYS A 93 -5.60 5.73 -10.31
N ASN A 94 -5.59 6.03 -11.61
CA ASN A 94 -6.32 5.28 -12.65
C ASN A 94 -5.90 3.81 -12.81
N LYS A 95 -4.81 3.37 -12.16
CA LYS A 95 -4.33 1.98 -12.19
C LYS A 95 -4.96 1.11 -11.11
N PHE A 96 -5.71 1.70 -10.20
CA PHE A 96 -6.32 1.01 -9.08
C PHE A 96 -7.77 0.67 -9.37
N GLU A 97 -8.19 -0.50 -8.89
CA GLU A 97 -9.56 -0.99 -9.05
C GLU A 97 -10.22 -1.18 -7.68
N LEU A 98 -11.54 -1.01 -7.64
CA LEU A 98 -12.31 -1.30 -6.43
C LEU A 98 -12.18 -2.78 -6.07
N ASP A 99 -12.14 -3.08 -4.77
CA ASP A 99 -11.93 -4.43 -4.23
C ASP A 99 -10.56 -5.07 -4.54
N GLN A 100 -9.65 -4.33 -5.17
CA GLN A 100 -8.28 -4.78 -5.39
C GLN A 100 -7.57 -5.03 -4.05
N ARG A 101 -6.92 -6.20 -3.94
CA ARG A 101 -6.04 -6.55 -2.83
C ARG A 101 -4.67 -5.92 -3.05
N LEU A 102 -4.15 -5.26 -2.01
CA LEU A 102 -2.91 -4.51 -2.07
C LEU A 102 -2.04 -4.80 -0.86
N TYR A 103 -0.74 -4.76 -1.09
CA TYR A 103 0.29 -4.75 -0.06
C TYR A 103 0.87 -3.34 0.06
N VAL A 104 1.00 -2.85 1.30
CA VAL A 104 1.90 -1.73 1.62
C VAL A 104 3.19 -2.32 2.12
N LEU A 105 4.29 -1.94 1.51
CA LEU A 105 5.65 -2.35 1.85
C LEU A 105 6.43 -1.09 2.23
N MET A 106 7.05 -1.06 3.40
CA MET A 106 7.83 0.07 3.87
C MET A 106 9.19 -0.35 4.39
N ARG A 107 10.21 0.46 4.11
CA ARG A 107 11.54 0.36 4.72
C ARG A 107 12.06 1.73 5.06
N LYS A 108 12.80 1.83 6.15
CA LYS A 108 13.47 3.08 6.51
C LYS A 108 14.63 3.36 5.56
N VAL A 109 14.98 4.64 5.41
CA VAL A 109 16.11 5.11 4.58
C VAL A 109 17.20 5.67 5.48
#